data_AF-A0A2N9Y8E7-F1
#
_entry.id   AF-A0A2N9Y8E7-F1
#
_cell.length_a   1.000
_cell.length_b   1.000
_cell.length_c   1.000
_cell.angle_alpha   90.00
_cell.angle_beta   90.00
_cell.angle_gamma   90.00
#
_symmetry.space_group_name_H-M   'P 1'
#
loop_
_entity.id
_entity.type
_entity.pdbx_description
1 polymer ?
#
loop_
_entity_poly.entity_id
_entity_poly.type
_entity_poly.pdbx_seq_one_letter_code
_entity_poly.pdbx_strand_id
1 'polypeptide(L)'
;MASATGVGFVNSKSDENKLENVIISTDKEKNSGNGIRLEKESAVTLKNVKVTQTGNSIIANNHSKIIISGESFDSSYATICAQNGSSIILTDNAQITSYDNSGLYAKDSKSTITITGGTMTGNTALFAEKGGHIKATNVILTAIDSNETTGVVSQDMGSLVELYGNTTIKNAEIGLYAENGSTTKMSGGTIIAKKDAFVVNNNRVLI
;
A
#
# COMPACT_ATOMS: atom_id res chain seq x y z
N MET A 1 0.77 -0.80 25.45
CA MET A 1 0.94 -2.20 24.97
C MET A 1 2.00 -2.18 23.88
N ALA A 2 3.04 -3.01 23.97
CA ALA A 2 4.00 -3.14 22.86
C ALA A 2 3.28 -3.87 21.71
N SER A 3 3.26 -3.27 20.51
CA SER A 3 2.80 -3.98 19.32
C SER A 3 3.82 -5.08 19.00
N ALA A 4 3.40 -6.34 19.05
CA ALA A 4 4.25 -7.46 18.68
C ALA A 4 4.75 -7.27 17.23
N THR A 5 6.05 -7.41 16.99
CA THR A 5 6.62 -7.31 15.63
C THR A 5 7.34 -8.61 15.32
N GLY A 6 7.00 -9.26 14.20
CA GLY A 6 7.63 -10.52 13.79
C GLY A 6 9.12 -10.34 13.46
N VAL A 7 9.44 -9.38 12.59
CA VAL A 7 10.80 -9.01 12.25
C VAL A 7 10.97 -7.50 12.30
N GLY A 8 11.95 -7.03 13.07
CA GLY A 8 12.28 -5.61 13.22
C GLY A 8 13.67 -5.29 12.71
N PHE A 9 13.80 -4.28 11.86
CA PHE A 9 15.07 -3.66 11.49
C PHE A 9 15.09 -2.24 12.04
N VAL A 10 16.07 -1.94 12.90
CA VAL A 10 16.19 -0.62 13.53
C VAL A 10 17.59 -0.10 13.33
N ASN A 11 17.73 1.05 12.66
CA ASN A 11 19.04 1.62 12.30
C ASN A 11 19.95 0.63 11.54
N SER A 12 19.34 -0.27 10.75
CA SER A 12 20.04 -1.30 9.99
C SER A 12 20.19 -0.84 8.55
N LYS A 13 21.14 0.06 8.32
CA LYS A 13 21.34 0.79 7.06
C LYS A 13 22.11 0.00 5.99
N SER A 14 21.99 -1.33 5.98
CA SER A 14 22.73 -2.21 5.07
C SER A 14 21.85 -2.72 3.95
N ASP A 15 22.32 -2.58 2.71
CA ASP A 15 21.70 -3.19 1.53
C ASP A 15 21.88 -4.72 1.48
N GLU A 16 22.73 -5.28 2.35
CA GLU A 16 22.94 -6.74 2.48
C GLU A 16 21.83 -7.43 3.29
N ASN A 17 21.03 -6.66 4.04
CA ASN A 17 19.92 -7.21 4.79
C ASN A 17 18.93 -7.91 3.86
N LYS A 18 18.71 -9.20 4.08
CA LYS A 18 17.86 -10.01 3.21
C LYS A 18 17.06 -11.03 3.99
N LEU A 19 15.81 -11.22 3.59
CA LEU A 19 14.99 -12.36 3.99
C LEU A 19 14.60 -13.13 2.74
N GLU A 20 14.82 -14.45 2.78
CA GLU A 20 14.55 -15.34 1.65
C GLU A 20 13.81 -16.58 2.09
N ASN A 21 12.73 -16.93 1.38
CA ASN A 21 11.99 -18.18 1.59
C ASN A 21 11.45 -18.31 3.02
N VAL A 22 10.88 -17.22 3.55
CA VAL A 22 10.40 -17.13 4.94
C VAL A 22 8.89 -16.92 4.98
N ILE A 23 8.23 -17.62 5.89
CA ILE A 23 6.84 -17.38 6.27
C ILE A 23 6.83 -16.69 7.64
N ILE A 24 6.16 -15.55 7.74
CA ILE A 24 5.99 -14.78 8.97
C ILE A 24 4.49 -14.74 9.30
N SER A 25 4.15 -15.08 10.54
CA SER A 25 2.79 -14.93 11.06
C SER A 25 2.84 -14.43 12.51
N THR A 26 1.91 -13.55 12.87
CA THR A 26 1.68 -13.16 14.27
C THR A 26 0.34 -13.76 14.70
N ASP A 27 0.24 -14.43 15.85
CA ASP A 27 -0.93 -15.27 16.16
C ASP A 27 -2.30 -14.56 16.03
N LYS A 28 -3.30 -15.34 15.57
CA LYS A 28 -4.64 -14.91 15.13
C LYS A 28 -5.48 -14.12 16.12
N GLU A 29 -5.27 -14.28 17.42
CA GLU A 29 -6.28 -13.86 18.38
C GLU A 29 -6.41 -12.34 18.52
N LYS A 30 -5.47 -11.54 17.97
CA LYS A 30 -5.57 -10.08 18.07
C LYS A 30 -5.11 -9.24 16.86
N ASN A 31 -4.77 -9.80 15.69
CA ASN A 31 -4.39 -9.07 14.44
C ASN A 31 -3.85 -7.63 14.64
N SER A 32 -2.93 -7.43 15.59
CA SER A 32 -2.48 -6.10 16.05
C SER A 32 -0.97 -5.96 16.06
N GLY A 33 -0.27 -7.06 15.77
CA GLY A 33 1.17 -7.07 15.55
C GLY A 33 1.54 -6.71 14.11
N ASN A 34 2.76 -6.25 13.92
CA ASN A 34 3.33 -6.01 12.59
C ASN A 34 4.11 -7.25 12.14
N GLY A 35 4.03 -7.62 10.87
CA GLY A 35 4.88 -8.69 10.33
C GLY A 35 6.33 -8.26 10.27
N ILE A 36 6.63 -7.29 9.40
CA ILE A 36 7.96 -6.73 9.20
C ILE A 36 7.89 -5.21 9.43
N ARG A 37 8.76 -4.69 10.29
CA ARG A 37 8.86 -3.24 10.55
C ARG A 37 10.30 -2.75 10.39
N LEU A 38 10.47 -1.71 9.60
CA LEU A 38 11.73 -0.98 9.46
C LEU A 38 11.62 0.40 10.11
N GLU A 39 12.68 0.80 10.80
CA GLU A 39 12.81 2.08 11.47
C GLU A 39 14.20 2.68 11.26
N LYS A 40 14.28 4.02 11.25
CA LYS A 40 15.53 4.80 11.27
C LYS A 40 16.47 4.47 10.10
N GLU A 41 16.02 4.77 8.88
CA GLU A 41 16.80 4.60 7.65
C GLU A 41 17.26 3.15 7.42
N SER A 42 16.47 2.16 7.86
CA SER A 42 16.82 0.76 7.65
C SER A 42 16.55 0.34 6.21
N ALA A 43 17.24 -0.70 5.76
CA ALA A 43 17.03 -1.30 4.45
C ALA A 43 16.87 -2.82 4.56
N VAL A 44 16.02 -3.42 3.72
CA VAL A 44 15.94 -4.88 3.53
C VAL A 44 15.45 -5.26 2.13
N THR A 45 15.96 -6.37 1.61
CA THR A 45 15.40 -7.07 0.43
C THR A 45 14.62 -8.31 0.86
N LEU A 46 13.38 -8.42 0.41
CA LEU A 46 12.51 -9.56 0.65
C LEU A 46 12.34 -10.35 -0.65
N LYS A 47 12.75 -11.61 -0.65
CA LYS A 47 12.59 -12.51 -1.79
C LYS A 47 11.82 -13.75 -1.37
N ASN A 48 10.68 -14.00 -2.01
CA ASN A 48 9.88 -15.19 -1.68
C ASN A 48 9.52 -15.21 -0.18
N VAL A 49 8.93 -14.11 0.30
CA VAL A 49 8.51 -13.95 1.68
C VAL A 49 6.99 -13.84 1.74
N LYS A 50 6.38 -14.62 2.63
CA LYS A 50 4.96 -14.58 2.92
C LYS A 50 4.72 -14.02 4.32
N VAL A 51 3.78 -13.08 4.44
CA VAL A 51 3.38 -12.52 5.75
C VAL A 51 1.87 -12.62 5.90
N THR A 52 1.40 -13.24 6.98
CA THR A 52 -0.05 -13.50 7.19
C THR A 52 -0.46 -13.23 8.63
N GLN A 53 -1.76 -13.05 8.88
CA GLN A 53 -2.31 -12.93 10.24
C GLN A 53 -1.72 -11.74 11.03
N THR A 54 -1.47 -10.62 10.35
CA THR A 54 -0.88 -9.43 10.96
C THR A 54 -1.89 -8.28 11.03
N GLY A 55 -1.63 -7.30 11.89
CA GLY A 55 -2.26 -5.98 11.81
C GLY A 55 -1.81 -5.26 10.55
N ASN A 56 -0.51 -5.06 10.38
CA ASN A 56 0.11 -4.65 9.12
C ASN A 56 1.16 -5.69 8.73
N SER A 57 1.20 -6.13 7.47
CA SER A 57 2.24 -7.07 7.05
C SER A 57 3.61 -6.42 6.99
N ILE A 58 3.69 -5.23 6.39
CA ILE A 58 4.95 -4.50 6.19
C ILE A 58 4.77 -3.02 6.52
N ILE A 59 5.70 -2.48 7.32
CA ILE A 59 5.83 -1.05 7.57
C ILE A 59 7.26 -0.61 7.31
N ALA A 60 7.46 0.27 6.35
CA ALA A 60 8.68 1.06 6.19
C ALA A 60 8.45 2.45 6.80
N ASN A 61 9.24 2.79 7.82
CA ASN A 61 9.11 4.05 8.54
C ASN A 61 10.45 4.79 8.65
N ASN A 62 10.40 6.12 8.74
CA ASN A 62 11.55 7.00 8.94
C ASN A 62 12.66 6.80 7.89
N HIS A 63 12.38 7.16 6.64
CA HIS A 63 13.32 7.06 5.51
C HIS A 63 13.86 5.65 5.23
N SER A 64 13.10 4.62 5.61
CA SER A 64 13.51 3.23 5.38
C SER A 64 13.22 2.78 3.95
N LYS A 65 13.91 1.74 3.49
CA LYS A 65 13.79 1.19 2.13
C LYS A 65 13.50 -0.30 2.15
N ILE A 66 12.51 -0.73 1.37
CA ILE A 66 12.21 -2.16 1.18
C ILE A 66 12.14 -2.46 -0.31
N ILE A 67 12.80 -3.54 -0.73
CA ILE A 67 12.61 -4.13 -2.06
C ILE A 67 11.95 -5.48 -1.88
N ILE A 68 10.86 -5.73 -2.60
CA ILE A 68 10.06 -6.95 -2.53
C ILE A 68 9.98 -7.56 -3.92
N SER A 69 10.40 -8.82 -4.04
CA SER A 69 10.21 -9.64 -5.24
C SER A 69 9.25 -10.79 -4.92
N GLY A 70 7.99 -10.64 -5.35
CA GLY A 70 6.96 -11.67 -5.28
C GLY A 70 6.43 -12.02 -3.88
N GLU A 71 5.51 -13.00 -3.93
CA GLU A 71 4.71 -13.61 -2.85
C GLU A 71 3.55 -12.79 -2.26
N SER A 72 2.92 -13.34 -1.22
CA SER A 72 1.61 -12.96 -0.72
C SER A 72 1.68 -12.33 0.66
N PHE A 73 0.96 -11.23 0.83
CA PHE A 73 0.86 -10.49 2.09
C PHE A 73 -0.61 -10.31 2.45
N ASP A 74 -0.97 -10.69 3.67
CA ASP A 74 -2.31 -10.43 4.22
C ASP A 74 -2.30 -9.87 5.64
N SER A 75 -3.23 -8.94 5.89
CA SER A 75 -3.36 -8.26 7.17
C SER A 75 -4.74 -7.63 7.37
N SER A 76 -5.10 -7.33 8.62
CA SER A 76 -6.35 -6.62 8.93
C SER A 76 -6.32 -5.14 8.53
N TYR A 77 -5.24 -4.43 8.84
CA TYR A 77 -5.07 -3.02 8.47
C TYR A 77 -4.40 -2.88 7.11
N ALA A 78 -3.85 -1.70 6.83
CA ALA A 78 -3.14 -1.45 5.60
C ALA A 78 -1.97 -2.44 5.43
N THR A 79 -1.95 -3.22 4.35
CA THR A 79 -1.05 -4.39 4.29
C THR A 79 0.40 -3.99 4.16
N ILE A 80 0.70 -3.02 3.30
CA ILE A 80 2.05 -2.52 3.09
C ILE A 80 2.03 -1.00 3.17
N CYS A 81 2.79 -0.47 4.13
CA CYS A 81 2.81 0.94 4.48
C CYS A 81 4.19 1.56 4.26
N ALA A 82 4.27 2.66 3.51
CA ALA A 82 5.43 3.54 3.45
C ALA A 82 5.10 4.87 4.15
N GLN A 83 5.85 5.22 5.19
CA GLN A 83 5.58 6.39 6.04
C GLN A 83 6.84 7.21 6.30
N ASN A 84 6.69 8.50 6.61
CA ASN A 84 7.79 9.39 7.00
C ASN A 84 9.01 9.31 6.05
N GLY A 85 8.78 9.50 4.74
CA GLY A 85 9.82 9.56 3.72
C GLY A 85 10.38 8.20 3.28
N SER A 86 9.71 7.10 3.62
CA SER A 86 10.17 5.75 3.30
C SER A 86 9.83 5.32 1.87
N SER A 87 10.55 4.33 1.34
CA SER A 87 10.33 3.82 -0.03
C SER A 87 10.14 2.31 -0.05
N ILE A 88 9.15 1.85 -0.81
CA ILE A 88 8.91 0.42 -1.04
C ILE A 88 8.79 0.17 -2.53
N ILE A 89 9.52 -0.84 -3.03
CA ILE A 89 9.46 -1.28 -4.43
C ILE A 89 8.97 -2.73 -4.44
N LEU A 90 7.89 -2.99 -5.18
CA LEU A 90 7.30 -4.32 -5.36
C LEU A 90 7.40 -4.74 -6.83
N THR A 91 7.87 -5.97 -7.02
CA THR A 91 8.07 -6.60 -8.33
C THR A 91 7.53 -8.03 -8.31
N ASP A 92 7.54 -8.69 -9.46
CA ASP A 92 7.21 -10.11 -9.61
C ASP A 92 5.80 -10.50 -9.13
N ASN A 93 4.80 -9.68 -9.50
CA ASN A 93 3.38 -9.97 -9.35
C ASN A 93 2.92 -10.30 -7.92
N ALA A 94 3.36 -9.53 -6.92
CA ALA A 94 2.95 -9.69 -5.53
C ALA A 94 1.42 -9.71 -5.34
N GLN A 95 0.94 -10.48 -4.36
CA GLN A 95 -0.48 -10.60 -4.02
C GLN A 95 -0.73 -9.98 -2.64
N ILE A 96 -1.51 -8.90 -2.59
CA ILE A 96 -1.68 -8.09 -1.38
C ILE A 96 -3.16 -8.05 -1.01
N THR A 97 -3.49 -8.43 0.23
CA THR A 97 -4.87 -8.47 0.72
C THR A 97 -4.97 -7.79 2.08
N SER A 98 -5.69 -6.67 2.14
CA SER A 98 -6.14 -6.05 3.38
C SER A 98 -7.59 -6.47 3.64
N TYR A 99 -7.94 -6.83 4.87
CA TYR A 99 -9.30 -7.21 5.22
C TYR A 99 -10.19 -6.02 5.62
N ASP A 100 -9.63 -4.98 6.25
CA ASP A 100 -10.42 -3.87 6.80
C ASP A 100 -9.95 -2.48 6.34
N ASN A 101 -8.87 -2.39 5.55
CA ASN A 101 -8.30 -1.09 5.14
C ASN A 101 -7.72 -1.17 3.72
N SER A 102 -6.47 -0.75 3.53
CA SER A 102 -5.87 -0.56 2.22
C SER A 102 -4.84 -1.60 1.85
N GLY A 103 -4.78 -2.01 0.59
CA GLY A 103 -3.72 -2.92 0.12
C GLY A 103 -2.35 -2.25 0.28
N LEU A 104 -2.17 -1.11 -0.38
CA LEU A 104 -0.97 -0.27 -0.29
C LEU A 104 -1.31 1.11 0.27
N TYR A 105 -0.51 1.59 1.22
CA TYR A 105 -0.70 2.90 1.86
C TYR A 105 0.62 3.70 1.91
N ALA A 106 0.68 4.80 1.18
CA ALA A 106 1.79 5.74 1.21
C ALA A 106 1.36 7.02 1.95
N LYS A 107 2.07 7.37 3.01
CA LYS A 107 1.73 8.51 3.87
C LYS A 107 2.92 9.43 4.06
N ASP A 108 2.66 10.73 4.06
CA ASP A 108 3.64 11.80 4.29
C ASP A 108 4.51 12.08 3.07
N SER A 109 5.02 13.31 3.00
CA SER A 109 5.91 13.75 1.91
C SER A 109 7.11 12.83 1.73
N LYS A 110 7.44 12.54 0.46
CA LYS A 110 8.54 11.66 0.02
C LYS A 110 8.33 10.18 0.32
N SER A 111 7.24 9.77 0.98
CA SER A 111 6.92 8.35 1.10
C SER A 111 6.43 7.81 -0.22
N THR A 112 7.05 6.74 -0.71
CA THR A 112 6.80 6.20 -2.05
C THR A 112 6.55 4.71 -2.02
N ILE A 113 5.58 4.26 -2.83
CA ILE A 113 5.40 2.85 -3.15
C ILE A 113 5.36 2.71 -4.67
N THR A 114 6.21 1.85 -5.24
CA THR A 114 6.17 1.48 -6.66
C THR A 114 5.86 0.01 -6.82
N ILE A 115 4.92 -0.34 -7.69
CA ILE A 115 4.57 -1.73 -7.99
C ILE A 115 4.41 -1.97 -9.49
N THR A 116 4.92 -3.10 -9.97
CA THR A 116 4.69 -3.61 -11.33
C THR A 116 4.09 -5.00 -11.27
N GLY A 117 2.92 -5.17 -11.89
CA GLY A 117 2.18 -6.43 -11.84
C GLY A 117 1.52 -6.70 -10.48
N GLY A 118 0.80 -7.81 -10.38
CA GLY A 118 0.22 -8.27 -9.12
C GLY A 118 -1.20 -7.77 -8.85
N THR A 119 -1.70 -8.12 -7.67
CA THR A 119 -3.08 -7.88 -7.25
C THR A 119 -3.12 -7.21 -5.89
N MET A 120 -3.95 -6.18 -5.75
CA MET A 120 -4.23 -5.53 -4.47
C MET A 120 -5.71 -5.60 -4.17
N THR A 121 -6.04 -6.10 -2.97
CA THR A 121 -7.40 -6.18 -2.45
C THR A 121 -7.51 -5.41 -1.13
N GLY A 122 -8.58 -4.65 -0.96
CA GLY A 122 -8.90 -3.94 0.29
C GLY A 122 -10.18 -3.12 0.17
N ASN A 123 -10.61 -2.45 1.24
CA ASN A 123 -11.64 -1.40 1.16
C ASN A 123 -11.18 -0.28 0.23
N THR A 124 -9.86 -0.01 0.28
CA THR A 124 -9.15 0.80 -0.72
C THR A 124 -7.95 0.05 -1.27
N ALA A 125 -7.86 -0.21 -2.57
CA ALA A 125 -6.70 -0.98 -3.06
C ALA A 125 -5.39 -0.18 -2.92
N LEU A 126 -5.40 1.11 -3.28
CA LEU A 126 -4.27 2.02 -3.17
C LEU A 126 -4.67 3.33 -2.48
N PHE A 127 -3.92 3.74 -1.46
CA PHE A 127 -4.19 4.98 -0.73
C PHE A 127 -2.92 5.83 -0.55
N ALA A 128 -2.90 7.01 -1.15
CA ALA A 128 -1.88 8.04 -0.89
C ALA A 128 -2.46 9.19 -0.05
N GLU A 129 -1.80 9.54 1.06
CA GLU A 129 -2.25 10.58 1.99
C GLU A 129 -1.08 11.52 2.39
N LYS A 130 -1.37 12.80 2.64
CA LYS A 130 -0.42 13.80 3.19
C LYS A 130 0.90 13.95 2.41
N GLY A 131 0.85 13.87 1.09
CA GLY A 131 2.05 13.97 0.25
C GLY A 131 2.70 12.62 -0.09
N GLY A 132 2.06 11.51 0.30
CA GLY A 132 2.48 10.17 -0.11
C GLY A 132 2.28 9.96 -1.61
N HIS A 133 3.07 9.05 -2.19
CA HIS A 133 3.03 8.75 -3.63
C HIS A 133 2.99 7.24 -3.90
N ILE A 134 2.02 6.80 -4.68
CA ILE A 134 1.95 5.43 -5.21
C ILE A 134 2.04 5.44 -6.73
N LYS A 135 2.94 4.63 -7.29
CA LYS A 135 3.03 4.35 -8.73
C LYS A 135 2.76 2.88 -8.99
N ALA A 136 1.72 2.57 -9.77
CA ALA A 136 1.33 1.20 -10.11
C ALA A 136 1.27 1.00 -11.63
N THR A 137 1.79 -0.13 -12.12
CA THR A 137 1.79 -0.47 -13.55
C THR A 137 1.34 -1.90 -13.78
N ASN A 138 0.41 -2.13 -14.71
CA ASN A 138 -0.12 -3.46 -15.07
C ASN A 138 -0.68 -4.26 -13.88
N VAL A 139 -1.45 -3.61 -13.00
CA VAL A 139 -1.96 -4.24 -11.77
C VAL A 139 -3.46 -4.51 -11.79
N ILE A 140 -3.92 -5.42 -10.94
CA ILE A 140 -5.36 -5.64 -10.69
C ILE A 140 -5.70 -5.10 -9.31
N LEU A 141 -6.61 -4.11 -9.26
CA LEU A 141 -7.11 -3.48 -8.06
C LEU A 141 -8.53 -3.93 -7.82
N THR A 142 -8.77 -4.60 -6.69
CA THR A 142 -10.09 -5.13 -6.33
C THR A 142 -10.52 -4.51 -5.01
N ALA A 143 -11.59 -3.74 -5.04
CA ALA A 143 -12.24 -3.36 -3.79
C ALA A 143 -12.95 -4.59 -3.18
N ILE A 144 -12.94 -4.68 -1.85
CA ILE A 144 -13.78 -5.64 -1.14
C ILE A 144 -15.25 -5.32 -1.43
N ASP A 145 -16.08 -6.34 -1.56
CA ASP A 145 -17.50 -6.16 -1.87
C ASP A 145 -18.26 -5.59 -0.66
N SER A 146 -18.21 -4.27 -0.49
CA SER A 146 -18.94 -3.51 0.52
C SER A 146 -19.40 -2.15 -0.02
N ASN A 147 -20.39 -1.54 0.65
CA ASN A 147 -21.14 -0.38 0.15
C ASN A 147 -20.39 0.97 0.21
N GLU A 148 -19.13 0.99 0.64
CA GLU A 148 -18.35 2.23 0.85
C GLU A 148 -16.90 2.09 0.37
N THR A 149 -16.66 1.30 -0.68
CA THR A 149 -15.29 1.03 -1.15
C THR A 149 -14.84 1.96 -2.28
N THR A 150 -13.56 2.29 -2.28
CA THR A 150 -12.93 3.08 -3.34
C THR A 150 -11.72 2.35 -3.89
N GLY A 151 -11.61 2.18 -5.21
CA GLY A 151 -10.47 1.47 -5.80
C GLY A 151 -9.13 2.15 -5.47
N VAL A 152 -9.06 3.45 -5.72
CA VAL A 152 -7.86 4.27 -5.50
C VAL A 152 -8.22 5.60 -4.86
N VAL A 153 -7.51 5.96 -3.79
CA VAL A 153 -7.65 7.24 -3.09
C VAL A 153 -6.32 8.00 -3.13
N SER A 154 -6.41 9.27 -3.50
CA SER A 154 -5.38 10.28 -3.27
C SER A 154 -6.00 11.39 -2.41
N GLN A 155 -5.39 11.72 -1.27
CA GLN A 155 -5.97 12.65 -0.31
C GLN A 155 -4.93 13.61 0.25
N ASP A 156 -5.30 14.88 0.37
CA ASP A 156 -4.47 15.99 0.83
C ASP A 156 -3.40 16.45 -0.15
N MET A 157 -2.96 17.69 0.06
CA MET A 157 -2.06 18.39 -0.83
C MET A 157 -0.76 17.61 -1.06
N GLY A 158 -0.42 17.46 -2.34
CA GLY A 158 0.81 16.79 -2.77
C GLY A 158 0.72 15.27 -2.81
N SER A 159 -0.36 14.65 -2.35
CA SER A 159 -0.57 13.22 -2.53
C SER A 159 -0.78 12.88 -4.00
N LEU A 160 -0.19 11.77 -4.43
CA LEU A 160 -0.18 11.36 -5.82
C LEU A 160 -0.41 9.86 -5.97
N VAL A 161 -1.33 9.47 -6.85
CA VAL A 161 -1.38 8.10 -7.38
C VAL A 161 -1.24 8.13 -8.90
N GLU A 162 -0.31 7.35 -9.44
CA GLU A 162 -0.10 7.20 -10.88
C GLU A 162 -0.31 5.73 -11.30
N LEU A 163 -1.25 5.53 -12.23
CA LEU A 163 -1.62 4.23 -12.77
C LEU A 163 -1.26 4.15 -14.26
N TYR A 164 -0.59 3.08 -14.65
CA TYR A 164 -0.12 2.89 -16.02
C TYR A 164 -0.43 1.50 -16.57
N GLY A 165 -0.41 1.39 -17.91
CA GLY A 165 -0.48 0.13 -18.62
C GLY A 165 -1.86 -0.53 -18.53
N ASN A 166 -1.89 -1.85 -18.50
CA ASN A 166 -3.15 -2.62 -18.43
C ASN A 166 -3.67 -2.74 -16.98
N THR A 167 -3.74 -1.62 -16.27
CA THR A 167 -4.24 -1.59 -14.89
C THR A 167 -5.75 -1.69 -14.88
N THR A 168 -6.30 -2.62 -14.09
CA THR A 168 -7.76 -2.83 -13.96
C THR A 168 -8.23 -2.52 -12.54
N ILE A 169 -9.28 -1.70 -12.41
CA ILE A 169 -10.00 -1.46 -11.15
C ILE A 169 -11.36 -2.13 -11.23
N LYS A 170 -11.73 -2.93 -10.23
CA LYS A 170 -13.03 -3.61 -10.18
C LYS A 170 -13.61 -3.68 -8.77
N ASN A 171 -14.91 -3.91 -8.71
CA ASN A 171 -15.74 -4.10 -7.50
C ASN A 171 -15.83 -2.89 -6.58
N ALA A 172 -15.30 -1.73 -6.97
CA ALA A 172 -15.35 -0.52 -6.17
C ALA A 172 -16.65 0.26 -6.39
N GLU A 173 -17.19 0.87 -5.35
CA GLU A 173 -18.27 1.87 -5.52
C GLU A 173 -17.73 3.07 -6.29
N ILE A 174 -16.59 3.59 -5.85
CA ILE A 174 -15.86 4.66 -6.53
C ILE A 174 -14.57 4.10 -7.12
N GLY A 175 -14.34 4.26 -8.42
CA GLY A 175 -13.10 3.79 -9.05
C GLY A 175 -11.87 4.55 -8.55
N LEU A 176 -11.88 5.87 -8.76
CA LEU A 176 -10.82 6.81 -8.41
C LEU A 176 -11.38 7.98 -7.61
N TYR A 177 -10.78 8.31 -6.47
CA TYR A 177 -11.15 9.45 -5.64
C TYR A 177 -9.92 10.34 -5.38
N ALA A 178 -10.02 11.62 -5.72
CA ALA A 178 -8.99 12.61 -5.44
C ALA A 178 -9.57 13.75 -4.60
N GLU A 179 -8.95 14.06 -3.46
CA GLU A 179 -9.44 15.08 -2.52
C GLU A 179 -8.36 16.06 -2.04
N ASN A 180 -8.77 17.28 -1.70
CA ASN A 180 -7.97 18.30 -1.00
C ASN A 180 -6.64 18.67 -1.69
N GLY A 181 -6.67 18.88 -3.00
CA GLY A 181 -5.47 19.27 -3.77
C GLY A 181 -4.47 18.13 -4.00
N SER A 182 -4.92 16.89 -3.84
CA SER A 182 -4.20 15.70 -4.29
C SER A 182 -4.32 15.50 -5.80
N THR A 183 -3.64 14.49 -6.33
CA THR A 183 -3.68 14.14 -7.75
C THR A 183 -3.78 12.63 -7.94
N THR A 184 -4.58 12.22 -8.92
CA THR A 184 -4.64 10.85 -9.43
C THR A 184 -4.49 10.90 -10.94
N LYS A 185 -3.56 10.11 -11.49
CA LYS A 185 -3.32 9.98 -12.93
C LYS A 185 -3.54 8.54 -13.34
N MET A 186 -4.24 8.32 -14.44
CA MET A 186 -4.36 7.02 -15.07
C MET A 186 -4.12 7.14 -16.57
N SER A 187 -3.19 6.36 -17.10
CA SER A 187 -2.88 6.28 -18.53
C SER A 187 -2.93 4.83 -18.99
N GLY A 188 -3.98 4.51 -19.74
CA GLY A 188 -4.35 3.13 -20.09
C GLY A 188 -5.17 2.44 -18.99
N GLY A 189 -5.62 1.21 -19.27
CA GLY A 189 -6.31 0.35 -18.31
C GLY A 189 -7.83 0.40 -18.38
N THR A 190 -8.50 -0.07 -17.33
CA THR A 190 -9.96 -0.19 -17.26
C THR A 190 -10.46 0.07 -15.84
N ILE A 191 -11.57 0.80 -15.72
CA ILE A 191 -12.26 1.05 -14.45
C ILE A 191 -13.67 0.45 -14.55
N ILE A 192 -14.00 -0.46 -13.64
CA ILE A 192 -15.30 -1.09 -13.50
C ILE A 192 -15.83 -0.72 -12.10
N ALA A 193 -16.34 0.50 -11.99
CA ALA A 193 -16.95 1.00 -10.76
C ALA A 193 -18.46 0.73 -10.76
N LYS A 194 -19.04 0.52 -9.57
CA LYS A 194 -20.47 0.28 -9.40
C LYS A 194 -21.28 1.56 -9.45
N LYS A 195 -20.72 2.67 -8.96
CA LYS A 195 -21.40 3.97 -8.88
C LYS A 195 -20.68 5.03 -9.71
N ASP A 196 -19.49 5.45 -9.27
CA ASP A 196 -18.77 6.57 -9.88
C ASP A 196 -17.37 6.11 -10.34
N ALA A 197 -17.03 6.28 -11.61
CA ALA A 197 -15.69 5.92 -12.08
C ALA A 197 -14.60 6.85 -11.53
N PHE A 198 -14.91 8.15 -11.40
CA PHE A 198 -13.98 9.19 -10.97
C PHE A 198 -14.71 10.26 -10.16
N VAL A 199 -14.18 10.60 -8.99
CA VAL A 199 -14.66 11.67 -8.13
C VAL A 199 -13.50 12.58 -7.74
N VAL A 200 -13.73 13.89 -7.83
CA VAL A 200 -12.78 14.91 -7.38
C VAL A 200 -13.48 15.83 -6.38
N ASN A 201 -12.96 15.89 -5.16
CA ASN A 201 -13.51 16.70 -4.09
C ASN A 201 -12.46 17.71 -3.59
N ASN A 202 -12.49 18.92 -4.13
CA ASN A 202 -11.60 19.99 -3.69
C ASN A 202 -12.41 20.99 -2.86
N ASN A 203 -12.46 20.79 -1.54
CA ASN A 203 -13.10 21.71 -0.59
C ASN A 203 -12.28 23.02 -0.41
N ARG A 204 -11.92 23.70 -1.50
CA ARG A 204 -11.39 25.06 -1.43
C ARG A 204 -12.55 26.02 -1.19
N VAL A 205 -12.77 26.39 0.06
CA VAL A 205 -13.42 27.66 0.38
C VAL A 205 -12.46 28.76 -0.06
N LEU A 206 -12.79 29.46 -1.13
CA LEU A 206 -12.18 30.75 -1.46
C LEU A 206 -12.61 31.72 -0.34
N ILE A 207 -11.67 32.14 0.50
CA ILE A 207 -11.86 33.24 1.46
C ILE A 207 -11.46 34.54 0.78
#